data_AF-A0A093XIN8-F1
#
_entry.id   AF-A0A093XIN8-F1
#
_cell.length_a   1.000
_cell.length_b   1.000
_cell.length_c   1.000
_cell.angle_alpha   90.00
_cell.angle_beta   90.00
_cell.angle_gamma   90.00
#
_symmetry.space_group_name_H-M   'P 1'
#
loop_
_entity.id
_entity.type
_entity.pdbx_description
1 polymer ?
#
loop_
_entity_poly.entity_id
_entity_poly.type
_entity_poly.pdbx_seq_one_letter_code
_entity_poly.pdbx_strand_id
1 'polypeptide(L)'
;MRSEGVIAENTHNRDKIIDLLDYRRRGAKECKTNFRADSFTAHEIMKMMKLHESAIYFMEDYAADLPAPSWWDHKSRKWTSPIVFSHTERARFFRAFYRFQTWCHIFGQPEYGRHFSSVSSSTSSSVGSSFSAGLEAPSENEWADRTFTLEQAWRLIWGTMPPWEIEEVGALLDYFMSKYIQVFQEITTALINGHRPGNSAEDDPVPSAALPDDSAPVGTLPLGTPIHMAYELRGDPWSLAITFRYSMIEIGPYFLYKILQQPYDDRHISVSNNMRSVFTTKLWEVTGINDEQKVPLLSPADRYERADIARHVNLLHVLERPNKSWIRHWAGEEGQLHPDLWLKNGVGHYGSYPTSNRREWKWGYVLWDDERLEEWNAVELSARI
;
A
#
# COMPACT_ATOMS: atom_id res chain seq x y z
N MET A 1 9.67 10.48 -5.96
CA MET A 1 10.59 11.42 -5.28
C MET A 1 10.04 12.84 -5.19
N ARG A 2 9.84 13.56 -6.30
CA ARG A 2 9.30 14.93 -6.27
C ARG A 2 7.88 15.05 -5.67
N SER A 3 7.18 13.93 -5.49
CA SER A 3 5.91 13.82 -4.78
C SER A 3 6.04 13.86 -3.26
N GLU A 4 7.22 13.53 -2.71
CA GLU A 4 7.45 13.50 -1.26
C GLU A 4 7.26 14.92 -0.68
N GLY A 5 6.41 15.04 0.35
CA GLY A 5 6.07 16.32 0.97
C GLY A 5 5.06 17.17 0.17
N VAL A 6 4.56 16.68 -0.96
CA VAL A 6 3.50 17.35 -1.75
C VAL A 6 2.14 16.78 -1.35
N ILE A 7 1.77 17.03 -0.10
CA ILE A 7 0.57 16.49 0.54
C ILE A 7 -0.68 17.19 0.02
N ALA A 8 -1.71 16.42 -0.34
CA ALA A 8 -2.96 16.90 -0.92
C ALA A 8 -3.81 17.74 0.05
N GLU A 9 -3.68 17.58 1.37
CA GLU A 9 -4.39 18.39 2.37
C GLU A 9 -4.11 19.89 2.18
N ASN A 10 -2.89 20.25 1.80
CA ASN A 10 -2.55 21.65 1.53
C ASN A 10 -3.08 22.07 0.17
N THR A 11 -4.08 22.96 0.16
CA THR A 11 -4.71 23.49 -1.05
C THR A 11 -3.73 24.18 -2.00
N HIS A 12 -2.62 24.76 -1.50
CA HIS A 12 -1.58 25.37 -2.32
C HIS A 12 -0.79 24.35 -3.16
N ASN A 13 -0.83 23.06 -2.77
CA ASN A 13 -0.19 22.00 -3.54
C ASN A 13 -1.03 21.54 -4.74
N ARG A 14 -2.29 21.98 -4.88
CA ARG A 14 -3.21 21.46 -5.92
C ARG A 14 -2.60 21.50 -7.32
N ASP A 15 -2.16 22.66 -7.78
CA ASP A 15 -1.60 22.83 -9.13
C ASP A 15 -0.28 22.07 -9.28
N LYS A 16 0.57 22.07 -8.24
CA LYS A 16 1.83 21.32 -8.22
C LYS A 16 1.61 19.81 -8.32
N ILE A 17 0.57 19.28 -7.68
CA ILE A 17 0.17 17.86 -7.76
C ILE A 17 -0.28 17.54 -9.18
N ILE A 18 -1.17 18.37 -9.73
CA ILE A 18 -1.66 18.22 -11.10
C ILE A 18 -0.49 18.23 -12.07
N ASP A 19 0.40 19.24 -11.99
CA ASP A 19 1.57 19.36 -12.87
C ASP A 19 2.51 18.15 -12.76
N LEU A 20 2.78 17.66 -11.55
CA LEU A 20 3.64 16.51 -11.32
C LEU A 20 3.08 15.23 -11.97
N LEU A 21 1.77 15.02 -11.87
CA LEU A 21 1.09 13.86 -12.43
C LEU A 21 0.83 14.00 -13.94
N ASP A 22 0.51 15.21 -14.41
CA ASP A 22 0.34 15.53 -15.83
C ASP A 22 1.65 15.41 -16.61
N TYR A 23 2.76 15.78 -15.99
CA TYR A 23 4.09 15.60 -16.58
C TYR A 23 4.33 14.13 -16.97
N ARG A 24 3.98 13.22 -16.06
CA ARG A 24 4.09 11.78 -16.28
C ARG A 24 3.13 11.29 -17.38
N ARG A 25 1.93 11.86 -17.41
CA ARG A 25 0.86 11.53 -18.36
C ARG A 25 1.23 11.86 -19.80
N ARG A 26 1.67 13.09 -20.06
CA ARG A 26 1.83 13.65 -21.41
C ARG A 26 3.17 13.30 -22.06
N GLY A 27 4.12 12.77 -21.28
CA GLY A 27 5.46 12.41 -21.72
C GLY A 27 6.19 13.56 -22.45
N ALA A 28 7.35 13.27 -23.03
CA ALA A 28 8.12 14.26 -23.80
C ALA A 28 7.46 14.66 -25.14
N LYS A 29 6.40 13.96 -25.59
CA LYS A 29 5.77 14.21 -26.90
C LYS A 29 4.87 15.45 -26.92
N GLU A 30 4.17 15.75 -25.83
CA GLU A 30 3.31 16.93 -25.71
C GLU A 30 3.86 17.99 -24.77
N CYS A 31 4.76 17.60 -23.85
CA CYS A 31 5.33 18.53 -22.90
C CYS A 31 6.44 19.37 -23.58
N LYS A 32 6.16 20.65 -23.85
CA LYS A 32 7.15 21.63 -24.35
C LYS A 32 8.37 21.78 -23.42
N THR A 33 8.28 21.28 -22.20
CA THR A 33 9.40 21.17 -21.26
C THR A 33 10.06 19.81 -21.38
N ASN A 34 11.16 19.75 -22.14
CA ASN A 34 12.03 18.58 -22.22
C ASN A 34 12.39 18.08 -20.81
N PHE A 35 12.13 16.80 -20.52
CA PHE A 35 12.69 16.15 -19.33
C PHE A 35 14.21 16.24 -19.42
N ARG A 36 14.83 17.12 -18.64
CA ARG A 36 16.27 17.10 -18.49
C ARG A 36 16.59 16.11 -17.38
N ALA A 37 17.05 14.92 -17.75
CA ALA A 37 17.63 13.97 -16.79
C ALA A 37 18.73 14.64 -15.94
N ASP A 38 19.41 15.63 -16.51
CA ASP A 38 20.42 16.47 -15.84
C ASP A 38 19.84 17.43 -14.77
N SER A 39 18.52 17.42 -14.55
CA SER A 39 17.86 18.28 -13.54
C SER A 39 17.80 17.67 -12.14
N PHE A 40 18.25 16.43 -11.96
CA PHE A 40 18.24 15.81 -10.63
C PHE A 40 19.41 16.32 -9.79
N THR A 41 19.09 16.81 -8.61
CA THR A 41 20.08 17.11 -7.57
C THR A 41 20.68 15.82 -7.03
N ALA A 42 21.91 15.88 -6.50
CA ALA A 42 22.55 14.73 -5.84
C ALA A 42 21.65 14.15 -4.71
N HIS A 43 20.95 15.02 -3.99
CA HIS A 43 19.99 14.62 -2.96
C HIS A 43 18.80 13.83 -3.53
N GLU A 44 18.21 14.26 -4.66
CA GLU A 44 17.14 13.51 -5.32
C GLU A 44 17.64 12.14 -5.82
N ILE A 45 18.86 12.05 -6.33
CA ILE A 45 19.48 10.78 -6.76
C ILE A 45 19.64 9.86 -5.56
N MET A 46 20.22 10.34 -4.46
CA MET A 46 20.40 9.54 -3.24
C MET A 46 19.06 9.01 -2.71
N LYS A 47 18.02 9.86 -2.69
CA LYS A 47 16.70 9.42 -2.26
C LYS A 47 16.07 8.41 -3.23
N MET A 48 16.26 8.59 -4.54
CA MET A 48 15.80 7.63 -5.54
C MET A 48 16.48 6.27 -5.39
N MET A 49 17.79 6.25 -5.09
CA MET A 49 18.53 5.02 -4.81
C MET A 49 17.97 4.30 -3.57
N LYS A 50 17.74 5.03 -2.47
CA LYS A 50 17.12 4.46 -1.25
C LYS A 50 15.72 3.90 -1.51
N LEU A 51 14.92 4.59 -2.32
CA LEU A 51 13.60 4.09 -2.69
C LEU A 51 13.71 2.84 -3.58
N HIS A 52 14.66 2.79 -4.51
CA HIS A 52 14.88 1.61 -5.34
C HIS A 52 15.41 0.42 -4.53
N GLU A 53 16.28 0.66 -3.55
CA GLU A 53 16.75 -0.36 -2.61
C GLU A 53 15.58 -1.00 -1.86
N SER A 54 14.63 -0.18 -1.37
CA SER A 54 13.41 -0.72 -0.76
C SER A 54 12.56 -1.56 -1.74
N ALA A 55 12.49 -1.15 -3.01
CA ALA A 55 11.76 -1.88 -4.03
C ALA A 55 12.42 -3.24 -4.34
N ILE A 56 13.76 -3.29 -4.38
CA ILE A 56 14.53 -4.53 -4.54
C ILE A 56 14.29 -5.45 -3.34
N TYR A 57 14.41 -4.93 -2.12
CA TYR A 57 14.17 -5.69 -0.89
C TYR A 57 12.82 -6.40 -0.92
N PHE A 58 11.74 -5.66 -1.23
CA PHE A 58 10.41 -6.26 -1.28
C PHE A 58 10.22 -7.22 -2.46
N MET A 59 10.85 -6.97 -3.60
CA MET A 59 10.78 -7.91 -4.72
C MET A 59 11.46 -9.25 -4.37
N GLU A 60 12.60 -9.20 -3.70
CA GLU A 60 13.34 -10.39 -3.24
C GLU A 60 12.59 -11.11 -2.11
N ASP A 61 12.01 -10.38 -1.15
CA ASP A 61 11.17 -10.97 -0.11
C ASP A 61 9.89 -11.57 -0.69
N TYR A 62 9.22 -10.89 -1.62
CA TYR A 62 8.06 -11.41 -2.35
C TYR A 62 8.41 -12.68 -3.14
N ALA A 63 9.60 -12.74 -3.75
CA ALA A 63 10.09 -13.93 -4.44
C ALA A 63 10.32 -15.12 -3.50
N ALA A 64 10.75 -14.87 -2.26
CA ALA A 64 11.06 -15.89 -1.27
C ALA A 64 9.80 -16.44 -0.56
N ASP A 65 8.84 -15.56 -0.26
CA ASP A 65 7.73 -15.79 0.67
C ASP A 65 6.35 -15.78 -0.01
N LEU A 66 6.28 -15.97 -1.34
CA LEU A 66 5.01 -15.97 -2.05
C LEU A 66 4.11 -17.13 -1.56
N PRO A 67 2.91 -16.85 -1.01
CA PRO A 67 1.99 -17.91 -0.64
C PRO A 67 1.50 -18.64 -1.90
N ALA A 68 1.47 -19.97 -1.84
CA ALA A 68 0.80 -20.75 -2.88
C ALA A 68 -0.70 -20.46 -2.85
N PRO A 69 -1.34 -20.20 -4.00
CA PRO A 69 -2.79 -19.97 -4.07
C PRO A 69 -3.56 -21.16 -3.48
N SER A 70 -4.71 -20.92 -2.87
CA SER A 70 -5.50 -21.98 -2.20
C SER A 70 -6.05 -23.05 -3.14
N TRP A 71 -6.16 -22.74 -4.43
CA TRP A 71 -6.60 -23.66 -5.48
C TRP A 71 -5.43 -24.50 -6.04
N TRP A 72 -4.20 -24.18 -5.64
CA TRP A 72 -2.99 -24.90 -6.01
C TRP A 72 -2.82 -26.11 -5.09
N ASP A 73 -2.82 -27.33 -5.63
CA ASP A 73 -2.64 -28.53 -4.82
C ASP A 73 -1.27 -28.53 -4.12
N HIS A 74 -1.26 -28.14 -2.85
CA HIS A 74 -0.08 -28.01 -2.00
C HIS A 74 0.70 -29.32 -1.84
N LYS A 75 0.10 -30.48 -2.16
CA LYS A 75 0.75 -31.79 -2.04
C LYS A 75 1.59 -32.15 -3.26
N SER A 76 1.20 -31.69 -4.45
CA SER A 76 1.86 -32.09 -5.70
C SER A 76 2.71 -31.00 -6.35
N ARG A 77 2.47 -29.71 -6.01
CA ARG A 77 3.15 -28.59 -6.64
C ARG A 77 3.58 -27.56 -5.59
N LYS A 78 4.87 -27.32 -5.46
CA LYS A 78 5.44 -26.21 -4.66
C LYS A 78 6.13 -25.24 -5.60
N TRP A 79 6.06 -23.95 -5.29
CA TRP A 79 6.94 -22.97 -5.92
C TRP A 79 8.39 -23.41 -5.73
N THR A 80 9.19 -23.30 -6.78
CA THR A 80 10.63 -23.21 -6.61
C THR A 80 10.92 -21.88 -5.93
N SER A 81 11.13 -21.90 -4.61
CA SER A 81 11.47 -20.72 -3.82
C SER A 81 13.00 -20.61 -3.64
N PRO A 82 13.59 -19.43 -3.84
CA PRO A 82 12.96 -18.20 -4.28
C PRO A 82 12.61 -18.20 -5.77
N ILE A 83 11.49 -17.56 -6.13
CA ILE A 83 11.07 -17.39 -7.52
C ILE A 83 12.03 -16.43 -8.23
N VAL A 84 12.63 -16.86 -9.34
CA VAL A 84 13.46 -15.97 -10.17
C VAL A 84 12.56 -15.17 -11.10
N PHE A 85 12.40 -13.88 -10.83
CA PHE A 85 11.60 -12.99 -11.68
C PHE A 85 12.24 -12.79 -13.07
N SER A 86 11.41 -12.85 -14.11
CA SER A 86 11.80 -12.43 -15.46
C SER A 86 12.01 -10.91 -15.53
N HIS A 87 12.56 -10.41 -16.64
CA HIS A 87 12.66 -8.97 -16.87
C HIS A 87 11.29 -8.25 -16.83
N THR A 88 10.27 -8.86 -17.44
CA THR A 88 8.91 -8.33 -17.51
C THR A 88 8.26 -8.31 -16.13
N GLU A 89 8.38 -9.38 -15.37
CA GLU A 89 7.81 -9.50 -14.02
C GLU A 89 8.41 -8.47 -13.06
N ARG A 90 9.74 -8.25 -13.14
CA ARG A 90 10.43 -7.20 -12.37
C ARG A 90 9.90 -5.82 -12.73
N ALA A 91 9.71 -5.55 -14.03
CA ALA A 91 9.21 -4.27 -14.49
C ALA A 91 7.77 -4.00 -14.02
N ARG A 92 6.89 -5.03 -14.04
CA ARG A 92 5.54 -4.95 -13.49
C ARG A 92 5.56 -4.67 -11.98
N PHE A 93 6.37 -5.41 -11.23
CA PHE A 93 6.54 -5.22 -9.79
C PHE A 93 6.99 -3.79 -9.46
N PHE A 94 8.06 -3.30 -10.10
CA PHE A 94 8.58 -1.95 -9.85
C PHE A 94 7.59 -0.86 -10.29
N ARG A 95 6.89 -1.04 -11.41
CA ARG A 95 5.85 -0.11 -11.85
C ARG A 95 4.76 0.04 -10.80
N ALA A 96 4.25 -1.08 -10.29
CA ALA A 96 3.25 -1.10 -9.23
C ALA A 96 3.77 -0.44 -7.95
N PHE A 97 4.97 -0.82 -7.51
CA PHE A 97 5.64 -0.27 -6.34
C PHE A 97 5.72 1.26 -6.39
N TYR A 98 6.27 1.81 -7.48
CA TYR A 98 6.47 3.26 -7.60
C TYR A 98 5.17 4.05 -7.73
N ARG A 99 4.15 3.45 -8.36
CA ARG A 99 2.81 4.05 -8.44
C ARG A 99 2.16 4.11 -7.07
N PHE A 100 2.24 3.02 -6.33
CA PHE A 100 1.70 2.98 -4.99
C PHE A 100 2.42 3.95 -4.06
N GLN A 101 3.76 4.00 -4.07
CA GLN A 101 4.50 5.00 -3.31
C GLN A 101 4.13 6.44 -3.71
N THR A 102 3.87 6.69 -4.99
CA THR A 102 3.45 8.02 -5.47
C THR A 102 2.08 8.39 -4.92
N TRP A 103 1.14 7.45 -4.89
CA TRP A 103 -0.16 7.63 -4.23
C TRP A 103 0.03 8.01 -2.76
N CYS A 104 0.80 7.21 -2.01
CA CYS A 104 1.03 7.42 -0.59
C CYS A 104 1.63 8.80 -0.28
N HIS A 105 2.59 9.27 -1.08
CA HIS A 105 3.19 10.59 -0.89
C HIS A 105 2.23 11.77 -1.07
N ILE A 106 1.21 11.64 -1.93
CA ILE A 106 0.32 12.75 -2.30
C ILE A 106 -0.99 12.66 -1.52
N PHE A 107 -1.67 11.53 -1.64
CA PHE A 107 -3.02 11.30 -1.13
C PHE A 107 -3.04 10.40 0.11
N GLY A 108 -1.93 9.74 0.42
CA GLY A 108 -1.80 8.91 1.62
C GLY A 108 -1.40 9.70 2.85
N GLN A 109 -1.10 9.00 3.93
CA GLN A 109 -0.88 9.62 5.23
C GLN A 109 0.58 10.06 5.41
N PRO A 110 0.86 11.26 5.95
CA PRO A 110 2.23 11.64 6.27
C PRO A 110 2.81 10.75 7.37
N GLU A 111 4.10 10.50 7.31
CA GLU A 111 4.81 9.87 8.41
C GLU A 111 5.04 10.86 9.55
N TYR A 112 4.73 10.45 10.77
CA TYR A 112 5.07 11.18 11.97
C TYR A 112 6.47 10.81 12.45
N GLY A 113 7.34 11.83 12.51
CA GLY A 113 8.68 11.71 13.07
C GLY A 113 8.67 11.69 14.60
N ARG A 114 9.77 11.18 15.19
CA ARG A 114 10.02 11.08 16.64
C ARG A 114 10.11 12.45 17.38
N HIS A 115 9.84 13.57 16.71
CA HIS A 115 10.22 14.92 17.17
C HIS A 115 9.15 15.70 17.95
N PHE A 116 8.01 15.09 18.31
CA PHE A 116 6.99 15.79 19.12
C PHE A 116 7.33 15.91 20.62
N SER A 117 8.54 15.53 21.04
CA SER A 117 9.03 15.80 22.38
C SER A 117 10.15 16.83 22.31
N SER A 118 9.87 18.04 22.83
CA SER A 118 10.82 19.14 23.09
C SER A 118 11.19 20.05 21.90
N VAL A 119 10.28 20.95 21.51
CA VAL A 119 10.54 22.42 21.53
C VAL A 119 9.19 23.14 21.66
N SER A 120 8.60 23.15 22.86
CA SER A 120 7.61 24.16 23.21
C SER A 120 8.36 25.47 23.50
N SER A 121 8.62 26.25 22.45
CA SER A 121 8.90 27.67 22.61
C SER A 121 7.63 28.33 23.13
N SER A 122 7.66 28.61 24.43
CA SER A 122 6.72 29.43 25.16
C SER A 122 6.31 30.69 24.40
N THR A 123 5.04 30.83 24.03
CA THR A 123 4.21 32.05 24.20
C THR A 123 2.85 31.89 23.51
N SER A 124 1.80 31.59 24.28
CA SER A 124 0.61 32.44 24.40
C SER A 124 -0.52 31.67 25.08
N SER A 125 -1.01 32.29 26.14
CA SER A 125 -2.09 31.86 27.01
C SER A 125 -3.43 31.90 26.29
N SER A 126 -4.09 30.75 26.17
CA SER A 126 -5.56 30.71 26.15
C SER A 126 -6.03 29.60 27.10
N VAL A 127 -6.92 29.99 28.01
CA VAL A 127 -7.50 29.11 29.03
C VAL A 127 -8.54 28.24 28.33
N GLY A 128 -8.12 27.05 27.89
CA GLY A 128 -8.95 25.98 27.35
C GLY A 128 -9.01 24.80 28.32
N SER A 129 -10.23 24.29 28.53
CA SER A 129 -10.64 23.10 29.30
C SER A 129 -9.54 22.06 29.63
N SER A 130 -9.38 21.76 30.91
CA SER A 130 -8.41 20.78 31.47
C SER A 130 -8.70 19.29 31.18
N PHE A 131 -9.50 18.98 30.16
CA PHE A 131 -9.66 17.61 29.63
C PHE A 131 -9.04 17.40 28.24
N SER A 132 -8.44 18.44 27.65
CA SER A 132 -7.68 18.34 26.40
C SER A 132 -6.20 18.62 26.67
N ALA A 133 -5.53 17.66 27.30
CA ALA A 133 -4.08 17.68 27.43
C ALA A 133 -3.42 17.44 26.05
N GLY A 134 -3.26 18.52 25.28
CA GLY A 134 -1.98 18.90 24.68
C GLY A 134 -1.24 17.95 23.72
N LEU A 135 -1.89 16.96 23.12
CA LEU A 135 -1.42 16.36 21.88
C LEU A 135 -2.17 17.04 20.75
N GLU A 136 -1.54 17.99 20.05
CA GLU A 136 -2.06 18.43 18.75
C GLU A 136 -2.31 17.16 17.93
N ALA A 137 -3.59 16.90 17.62
CA ALA A 137 -3.96 15.72 16.86
C ALA A 137 -3.09 15.70 15.59
N PRO A 138 -2.36 14.61 15.33
CA PRO A 138 -1.50 14.54 14.19
C PRO A 138 -2.30 14.87 12.92
N SER A 139 -1.90 15.88 12.13
CA SER A 139 -2.67 16.32 10.94
C SER A 139 -2.87 15.14 10.01
N GLU A 140 -4.10 14.66 9.91
CA GLU A 140 -4.50 13.63 8.96
C GLU A 140 -4.57 14.25 7.57
N ASN A 141 -4.21 13.53 6.52
CA ASN A 141 -4.28 14.06 5.16
C ASN A 141 -5.74 14.16 4.69
N GLU A 142 -6.51 15.09 5.26
CA GLU A 142 -7.92 15.32 5.00
C GLU A 142 -8.11 16.17 3.74
N TRP A 143 -7.67 15.65 2.59
CA TRP A 143 -7.77 16.35 1.31
C TRP A 143 -9.13 16.22 0.62
N ALA A 144 -9.90 15.19 0.97
CA ALA A 144 -11.19 14.88 0.36
C ALA A 144 -12.17 16.04 0.57
N ASP A 145 -12.78 16.49 -0.52
CA ASP A 145 -13.72 17.63 -0.59
C ASP A 145 -13.15 18.99 -0.15
N ARG A 146 -11.86 19.05 0.22
CA ARG A 146 -11.11 20.29 0.48
C ARG A 146 -10.27 20.68 -0.73
N THR A 147 -9.32 19.80 -1.08
CA THR A 147 -8.39 20.05 -2.19
C THR A 147 -8.78 19.25 -3.42
N PHE A 148 -9.25 18.01 -3.26
CA PHE A 148 -9.71 17.16 -4.37
C PHE A 148 -10.96 16.39 -3.99
N THR A 149 -11.85 16.15 -4.95
CA THR A 149 -12.89 15.12 -4.77
C THR A 149 -12.29 13.72 -4.93
N LEU A 150 -12.97 12.68 -4.43
CA LEU A 150 -12.53 11.29 -4.61
C LEU A 150 -12.36 10.93 -6.10
N GLU A 151 -13.29 11.39 -6.94
CA GLU A 151 -13.24 11.22 -8.40
C GLU A 151 -12.02 11.93 -9.03
N GLN A 152 -11.70 13.15 -8.58
CA GLN A 152 -10.51 13.86 -9.06
C GLN A 152 -9.23 13.13 -8.69
N ALA A 153 -9.11 12.65 -7.44
CA ALA A 153 -7.96 11.87 -7.01
C ALA A 153 -7.84 10.55 -7.77
N TRP A 154 -8.96 9.86 -8.02
CA TRP A 154 -8.99 8.68 -8.87
C TRP A 154 -8.46 8.98 -10.26
N ARG A 155 -9.02 10.00 -10.93
CA ARG A 155 -8.63 10.37 -12.29
C ARG A 155 -7.16 10.75 -12.42
N LEU A 156 -6.61 11.47 -11.45
CA LEU A 156 -5.21 11.94 -11.48
C LEU A 156 -4.17 10.82 -11.40
N ILE A 157 -4.48 9.72 -10.71
CA ILE A 157 -3.57 8.58 -10.55
C ILE A 157 -4.09 7.40 -11.37
N TRP A 158 -5.17 6.78 -10.92
CA TRP A 158 -5.68 5.51 -11.45
C TRP A 158 -6.29 5.65 -12.85
N GLY A 159 -6.97 6.77 -13.13
CA GLY A 159 -7.57 7.02 -14.45
C GLY A 159 -6.55 7.11 -15.59
N THR A 160 -5.26 7.29 -15.29
CA THR A 160 -4.17 7.33 -16.29
C THR A 160 -3.53 5.97 -16.56
N MET A 161 -4.06 4.91 -15.94
CA MET A 161 -3.54 3.55 -16.02
C MET A 161 -4.60 2.61 -16.60
N PRO A 162 -4.23 1.64 -17.46
CA PRO A 162 -5.12 0.55 -17.77
C PRO A 162 -5.40 -0.31 -16.52
N PRO A 163 -6.58 -0.92 -16.40
CA PRO A 163 -6.99 -1.69 -15.22
C PRO A 163 -6.05 -2.81 -14.78
N TRP A 164 -5.39 -3.53 -15.69
CA TRP A 164 -4.40 -4.55 -15.27
C TRP A 164 -3.25 -3.95 -14.47
N GLU A 165 -2.84 -2.72 -14.78
CA GLU A 165 -1.81 -2.02 -14.01
C GLU A 165 -2.31 -1.52 -12.65
N ILE A 166 -3.62 -1.27 -12.49
CA ILE A 166 -4.25 -1.00 -11.19
C ILE A 166 -4.24 -2.28 -10.36
N GLU A 167 -4.53 -3.43 -10.97
CA GLU A 167 -4.46 -4.72 -10.30
C GLU A 167 -3.03 -5.13 -9.92
N GLU A 168 -2.01 -4.76 -10.69
CA GLU A 168 -0.61 -4.94 -10.29
C GLU A 168 -0.33 -4.22 -8.96
N VAL A 169 -0.88 -3.01 -8.79
CA VAL A 169 -0.80 -2.28 -7.50
C VAL A 169 -1.61 -2.98 -6.42
N GLY A 170 -2.79 -3.51 -6.76
CA GLY A 170 -3.61 -4.30 -5.85
C GLY A 170 -2.92 -5.55 -5.30
N ALA A 171 -2.20 -6.29 -6.14
CA ALA A 171 -1.38 -7.44 -5.74
C ALA A 171 -0.31 -7.05 -4.71
N LEU A 172 0.43 -5.97 -4.97
CA LEU A 172 1.43 -5.46 -4.04
C LEU A 172 0.80 -4.94 -2.75
N LEU A 173 -0.37 -4.30 -2.84
CA LEU A 173 -1.12 -3.81 -1.68
C LEU A 173 -1.46 -4.95 -0.72
N ASP A 174 -1.98 -6.07 -1.23
CA ASP A 174 -2.31 -7.24 -0.40
C ASP A 174 -1.05 -7.86 0.25
N TYR A 175 0.06 -7.93 -0.50
CA TYR A 175 1.33 -8.34 0.05
C TYR A 175 1.84 -7.41 1.16
N PHE A 176 1.83 -6.09 0.98
CA PHE A 176 2.28 -5.18 2.03
C PHE A 176 1.37 -5.23 3.27
N MET A 177 0.06 -5.44 3.07
CA MET A 177 -0.88 -5.67 4.16
C MET A 177 -0.49 -6.89 4.99
N SER A 178 -0.08 -7.99 4.35
CA SER A 178 0.35 -9.19 5.07
C SER A 178 1.62 -8.94 5.89
N LYS A 179 2.56 -8.14 5.37
CA LYS A 179 3.77 -7.73 6.09
C LYS A 179 3.46 -6.82 7.28
N TYR A 180 2.52 -5.88 7.15
CA TYR A 180 2.06 -5.10 8.32
C TYR A 180 1.40 -5.98 9.38
N ILE A 181 0.60 -6.97 8.97
CA ILE A 181 0.00 -7.92 9.92
C ILE A 181 1.10 -8.62 10.74
N GLN A 182 2.17 -9.08 10.10
CA GLN A 182 3.31 -9.70 10.79
C GLN A 182 3.95 -8.74 11.81
N VAL A 183 4.17 -7.47 11.42
CA VAL A 183 4.70 -6.44 12.34
C VAL A 183 3.80 -6.23 13.56
N PHE A 184 2.48 -6.13 13.34
CA PHE A 184 1.53 -5.97 14.45
C PHE A 184 1.47 -7.20 15.36
N GLN A 185 1.53 -8.40 14.79
CA GLN A 185 1.57 -9.64 15.56
C GLN A 185 2.83 -9.72 16.43
N GLU A 186 3.99 -9.38 15.87
CA GLU A 186 5.26 -9.32 16.60
C GLU A 186 5.17 -8.37 17.81
N ILE A 187 4.76 -7.12 17.56
CA ILE A 187 4.62 -6.10 18.60
C ILE A 187 3.63 -6.55 19.68
N THR A 188 2.46 -7.02 19.28
CA THR A 188 1.41 -7.39 20.25
C THR A 188 1.83 -8.63 21.06
N THR A 189 2.48 -9.61 20.44
CA THR A 189 3.00 -10.80 21.12
C THR A 189 4.05 -10.43 22.17
N ALA A 190 4.97 -9.52 21.83
CA ALA A 190 5.98 -9.04 22.77
C ALA A 190 5.36 -8.28 23.95
N LEU A 191 4.34 -7.45 23.71
CA LEU A 191 3.60 -6.74 24.76
C LEU A 191 2.83 -7.71 25.68
N ILE A 192 2.14 -8.71 25.13
CA ILE A 192 1.40 -9.72 25.91
C ILE A 192 2.35 -10.55 26.77
N ASN A 193 3.48 -10.98 26.22
CA ASN A 193 4.44 -11.83 26.91
C ASN A 193 5.32 -11.07 27.92
N GLY A 194 5.10 -9.77 28.11
CA GLY A 194 5.93 -8.92 28.98
C GLY A 194 7.38 -8.85 28.51
N HIS A 195 7.63 -9.08 27.21
CA HIS A 195 8.98 -9.10 26.66
C HIS A 195 9.56 -7.69 26.76
N ARG A 196 10.70 -7.57 27.48
CA ARG A 196 11.56 -6.38 27.49
C ARG A 196 12.79 -6.68 26.62
N PRO A 197 12.75 -6.40 25.31
CA PRO A 197 13.94 -6.53 24.49
C PRO A 197 14.94 -5.45 24.93
N GLY A 198 16.18 -5.87 25.24
CA GLY A 198 17.24 -5.01 25.79
C GLY A 198 17.90 -5.56 27.06
N ASN A 199 17.27 -6.48 27.79
CA ASN A 199 17.94 -7.19 28.87
C ASN A 199 18.68 -8.40 28.30
N SER A 200 19.96 -8.20 27.99
CA SER A 200 20.94 -9.29 28.01
C SER A 200 20.74 -10.09 29.29
N ALA A 201 20.77 -11.41 29.14
CA ALA A 201 20.73 -12.35 30.24
C ALA A 201 21.77 -11.98 31.31
N GLU A 202 21.33 -11.35 32.38
CA GLU A 202 21.93 -11.35 33.71
C GLU A 202 20.86 -10.83 34.68
N ASP A 203 20.54 -11.70 35.65
CA ASP A 203 19.71 -11.51 36.84
C ASP A 203 18.20 -11.26 36.68
N ASP A 204 17.40 -12.33 36.78
CA ASP A 204 16.62 -12.60 38.01
C ASP A 204 15.86 -13.95 38.01
N PRO A 205 15.55 -14.53 39.18
CA PRO A 205 15.18 -15.94 39.33
C PRO A 205 13.66 -16.22 39.25
N VAL A 206 13.36 -17.39 38.66
CA VAL A 206 12.18 -18.29 38.80
C VAL A 206 10.76 -17.69 38.92
N PRO A 207 9.80 -18.09 38.07
CA PRO A 207 8.42 -17.62 38.14
C PRO A 207 7.67 -18.26 39.32
N SER A 208 7.19 -17.44 40.25
CA SER A 208 6.18 -17.86 41.22
C SER A 208 4.81 -17.81 40.55
N ALA A 209 4.13 -18.95 40.51
CA ALA A 209 2.76 -19.08 40.01
C ALA A 209 1.79 -18.30 40.92
N ALA A 210 1.43 -17.08 40.52
CA ALA A 210 0.30 -16.35 41.05
C ALA A 210 -0.66 -16.02 39.91
N LEU A 211 -1.93 -16.35 40.13
CA LEU A 211 -3.07 -16.08 39.24
C LEU A 211 -3.12 -14.59 38.85
N PRO A 212 -3.71 -14.23 37.69
CA PRO A 212 -3.79 -12.85 37.26
C PRO A 212 -4.69 -12.08 38.22
N ASP A 213 -4.06 -11.27 39.06
CA ASP A 213 -4.71 -10.32 39.94
C ASP A 213 -5.19 -9.13 39.10
N ASP A 214 -6.49 -8.86 39.13
CA ASP A 214 -7.20 -7.79 38.39
C ASP A 214 -6.81 -6.37 38.87
N SER A 215 -5.76 -6.26 39.70
CA SER A 215 -5.25 -5.03 40.31
C SER A 215 -3.80 -4.68 39.97
N ALA A 216 -3.29 -5.09 38.80
CA ALA A 216 -2.02 -4.55 38.31
C ALA A 216 -2.12 -3.01 38.15
N PRO A 217 -1.29 -2.21 38.85
CA PRO A 217 -1.38 -0.76 38.78
C PRO A 217 -1.03 -0.28 37.38
N VAL A 218 -1.86 0.61 36.86
CA VAL A 218 -1.63 1.44 35.67
C VAL A 218 -0.26 2.12 35.83
N GLY A 219 0.82 1.55 35.27
CA GLY A 219 2.15 2.09 35.56
C GLY A 219 3.39 1.41 34.97
N THR A 220 3.27 0.34 34.18
CA THR A 220 4.45 -0.29 33.53
C THR A 220 4.40 -0.26 32.00
N LEU A 221 3.62 0.66 31.43
CA LEU A 221 3.74 0.97 30.01
C LEU A 221 4.95 1.90 29.80
N PRO A 222 5.81 1.66 28.80
CA PRO A 222 6.92 2.56 28.49
C PRO A 222 6.40 3.99 28.33
N LEU A 223 7.12 4.92 28.96
CA LEU A 223 6.85 6.35 28.91
C LEU A 223 6.72 6.79 27.44
N GLY A 224 5.50 7.18 27.02
CA GLY A 224 5.20 7.60 25.64
C GLY A 224 4.22 6.71 24.86
N THR A 225 3.71 5.63 25.45
CA THR A 225 2.64 4.84 24.81
C THR A 225 1.35 5.68 24.76
N PRO A 226 0.83 6.06 23.57
CA PRO A 226 -0.43 6.81 23.49
C PRO A 226 -1.54 5.98 24.15
N ILE A 227 -2.37 6.61 24.98
CA ILE A 227 -3.48 5.97 25.72
C ILE A 227 -4.40 5.13 24.79
N HIS A 228 -4.48 5.50 23.51
CA HIS A 228 -5.19 4.73 22.47
C HIS A 228 -4.66 3.30 22.29
N MET A 229 -3.34 3.10 22.29
CA MET A 229 -2.77 1.76 22.15
C MET A 229 -3.15 0.86 23.33
N ALA A 230 -3.14 1.39 24.56
CA ALA A 230 -3.42 0.58 25.76
C ALA A 230 -4.87 0.06 25.83
N TYR A 231 -5.84 0.77 25.24
CA TYR A 231 -7.23 0.33 25.16
C TYR A 231 -7.49 -0.59 23.96
N GLU A 232 -6.85 -0.33 22.82
CA GLU A 232 -7.04 -1.12 21.60
C GLU A 232 -6.28 -2.45 21.64
N LEU A 233 -5.13 -2.52 22.31
CA LEU A 233 -4.33 -3.73 22.53
C LEU A 233 -4.94 -4.73 23.52
N ARG A 234 -6.07 -4.41 24.17
CA ARG A 234 -6.85 -5.41 24.94
C ARG A 234 -7.73 -6.29 24.05
N GLY A 235 -7.89 -5.94 22.77
CA GLY A 235 -8.56 -6.77 21.78
C GLY A 235 -7.72 -7.97 21.33
N ASP A 236 -8.34 -8.86 20.56
CA ASP A 236 -7.61 -9.92 19.86
C ASP A 236 -6.52 -9.30 18.94
N PRO A 237 -5.23 -9.68 19.10
CA PRO A 237 -4.12 -9.12 18.32
C PRO A 237 -4.33 -9.18 16.81
N TRP A 238 -4.99 -10.23 16.35
CA TRP A 238 -5.30 -10.43 14.94
C TRP A 238 -6.33 -9.41 14.44
N SER A 239 -7.38 -9.16 15.20
CA SER A 239 -8.39 -8.13 14.92
C SER A 239 -7.79 -6.73 14.89
N LEU A 240 -6.82 -6.43 15.77
CA LEU A 240 -6.08 -5.17 15.76
C LEU A 240 -5.23 -5.02 14.49
N ALA A 241 -4.41 -6.03 14.18
CA ALA A 241 -3.58 -6.06 12.99
C ALA A 241 -4.41 -5.91 11.70
N ILE A 242 -5.59 -6.51 11.66
CA ILE A 242 -6.53 -6.40 10.55
C ILE A 242 -7.05 -4.98 10.35
N THR A 243 -7.33 -4.32 11.47
CA THR A 243 -7.91 -2.98 11.52
C THR A 243 -6.85 -1.96 11.11
N PHE A 244 -5.73 -1.89 11.82
CA PHE A 244 -4.77 -0.79 11.69
C PHE A 244 -3.82 -0.87 10.49
N ARG A 245 -3.65 -2.03 9.85
CA ARG A 245 -2.86 -2.13 8.61
C ARG A 245 -3.33 -1.17 7.52
N TYR A 246 -4.63 -0.85 7.49
CA TYR A 246 -5.21 0.01 6.47
C TYR A 246 -4.73 1.46 6.57
N SER A 247 -4.57 2.00 7.77
CA SER A 247 -4.01 3.34 7.93
C SER A 247 -2.50 3.36 7.69
N MET A 248 -1.80 2.31 8.11
CA MET A 248 -0.35 2.21 7.96
C MET A 248 0.08 2.10 6.49
N ILE A 249 -0.68 1.39 5.67
CA ILE A 249 -0.36 1.24 4.25
C ILE A 249 -0.31 2.58 3.51
N GLU A 250 -1.11 3.55 3.95
CA GLU A 250 -1.23 4.85 3.29
C GLU A 250 0.02 5.71 3.49
N ILE A 251 0.87 5.40 4.47
CA ILE A 251 2.19 6.01 4.64
C ILE A 251 3.13 5.55 3.52
N GLY A 252 2.96 4.30 3.10
CA GLY A 252 3.51 3.74 1.88
C GLY A 252 4.63 2.72 2.08
N PRO A 253 4.98 1.99 1.01
CA PRO A 253 5.95 0.90 1.05
C PRO A 253 7.31 1.29 1.63
N TYR A 254 7.81 2.49 1.35
CA TYR A 254 9.09 2.93 1.88
C TYR A 254 9.10 3.04 3.41
N PHE A 255 7.97 3.43 4.02
CA PHE A 255 7.85 3.44 5.47
C PHE A 255 7.86 2.02 6.05
N LEU A 256 7.11 1.09 5.43
CA LEU A 256 7.18 -0.33 5.78
C LEU A 256 8.62 -0.87 5.73
N TYR A 257 9.36 -0.54 4.66
CA TYR A 257 10.77 -0.93 4.55
C TYR A 257 11.58 -0.42 5.74
N LYS A 258 11.47 0.87 6.07
CA LYS A 258 12.20 1.46 7.21
C LYS A 258 11.91 0.75 8.52
N ILE A 259 10.65 0.48 8.84
CA ILE A 259 10.30 -0.16 10.12
C ILE A 259 10.78 -1.63 10.17
N LEU A 260 10.79 -2.34 9.04
CA LEU A 260 11.34 -3.71 8.96
C LEU A 260 12.86 -3.75 9.17
N GLN A 261 13.58 -2.68 8.80
CA GLN A 261 15.02 -2.57 9.04
C GLN A 261 15.38 -2.10 10.48
N GLN A 262 14.41 -1.60 11.24
CA GLN A 262 14.66 -1.10 12.60
C GLN A 262 14.74 -2.24 13.62
N PRO A 263 15.54 -2.07 14.69
CA PRO A 263 15.42 -2.89 15.90
C PRO A 263 14.02 -2.80 16.49
N TYR A 264 13.63 -3.80 17.29
CA TYR A 264 12.28 -3.90 17.85
C TYR A 264 11.81 -2.60 18.55
N ASP A 265 12.63 -2.01 19.43
CA ASP A 265 12.20 -0.85 20.21
C ASP A 265 11.89 0.37 19.34
N ASP A 266 12.74 0.64 18.35
CA ASP A 266 12.54 1.74 17.40
C ASP A 266 11.37 1.46 16.46
N ARG A 267 11.17 0.19 16.05
CA ARG A 267 10.04 -0.25 15.24
C ARG A 267 8.73 -0.06 15.99
N HIS A 268 8.66 -0.53 17.24
CA HIS A 268 7.51 -0.39 18.12
C HIS A 268 7.12 1.08 18.27
N ILE A 269 8.09 1.96 18.57
CA ILE A 269 7.84 3.41 18.68
C ILE A 269 7.36 3.99 17.35
N SER A 270 8.00 3.63 16.23
CA SER A 270 7.64 4.14 14.90
C SER A 270 6.22 3.75 14.50
N VAL A 271 5.83 2.50 14.76
CA VAL A 271 4.45 2.01 14.53
C VAL A 271 3.47 2.74 15.44
N SER A 272 3.75 2.82 16.74
CA SER A 272 2.90 3.47 17.73
C SER A 272 2.60 4.93 17.40
N ASN A 273 3.63 5.67 16.97
CA ASN A 273 3.50 7.09 16.60
C ASN A 273 2.70 7.31 15.31
N ASN A 274 2.58 6.28 14.47
CA ASN A 274 1.95 6.36 13.16
C ASN A 274 0.61 5.62 13.09
N MET A 275 0.16 5.00 14.19
CA MET A 275 -1.18 4.44 14.29
C MET A 275 -2.23 5.55 14.23
N ARG A 276 -3.26 5.33 13.42
CA ARG A 276 -4.36 6.27 13.17
C ARG A 276 -5.68 5.52 13.19
N SER A 277 -6.79 6.25 13.34
CA SER A 277 -8.12 5.68 13.18
C SER A 277 -8.28 5.03 11.80
N VAL A 278 -8.95 3.88 11.73
CA VAL A 278 -9.18 3.19 10.44
C VAL A 278 -10.13 3.93 9.50
N PHE A 279 -10.94 4.81 10.05
CA PHE A 279 -11.93 5.59 9.30
C PHE A 279 -11.29 6.73 8.48
N THR A 280 -9.96 6.89 8.54
CA THR A 280 -9.23 7.97 7.88
C THR A 280 -8.66 7.54 6.53
N THR A 281 -8.96 6.31 6.10
CA THR A 281 -8.29 5.66 4.96
C THR A 281 -8.94 6.04 3.62
N LYS A 282 -8.30 6.99 2.93
CA LYS A 282 -8.80 7.54 1.65
C LYS A 282 -8.55 6.63 0.45
N LEU A 283 -7.58 5.72 0.51
CA LEU A 283 -7.30 4.77 -0.56
C LEU A 283 -8.54 3.91 -0.89
N TRP A 284 -9.28 3.48 0.13
CA TRP A 284 -10.47 2.65 -0.05
C TRP A 284 -11.68 3.44 -0.54
N GLU A 285 -11.86 4.66 -0.04
CA GLU A 285 -12.90 5.56 -0.54
C GLU A 285 -12.71 5.86 -2.03
N VAL A 286 -11.46 6.13 -2.44
CA VAL A 286 -11.13 6.45 -3.84
C VAL A 286 -11.28 5.24 -4.74
N THR A 287 -10.86 4.05 -4.29
CA THR A 287 -11.00 2.82 -5.07
C THR A 287 -12.44 2.28 -5.10
N GLY A 288 -13.26 2.68 -4.13
CA GLY A 288 -14.66 2.31 -3.98
C GLY A 288 -15.67 3.23 -4.67
N ILE A 289 -15.23 4.25 -5.43
CA ILE A 289 -16.15 5.09 -6.22
C ILE A 289 -16.90 4.27 -7.27
N ASN A 290 -18.06 4.76 -7.73
CA ASN A 290 -18.87 4.07 -8.72
C ASN A 290 -18.13 3.92 -10.05
N ASP A 291 -18.39 2.83 -10.77
CA ASP A 291 -17.69 2.55 -12.04
C ASP A 291 -17.91 3.65 -13.09
N GLU A 292 -19.09 4.27 -13.11
CA GLU A 292 -19.39 5.44 -13.95
C GLU A 292 -18.47 6.65 -13.65
N GLN A 293 -17.98 6.77 -12.41
CA GLN A 293 -17.05 7.84 -12.00
C GLN A 293 -15.59 7.49 -12.33
N LYS A 294 -15.29 6.21 -12.56
CA LYS A 294 -13.94 5.75 -12.94
C LYS A 294 -13.62 6.02 -14.40
N VAL A 295 -14.64 6.26 -15.22
CA VAL A 295 -14.56 6.51 -16.66
C VAL A 295 -14.86 7.98 -17.02
N PRO A 296 -14.46 8.44 -18.22
CA PRO A 296 -13.51 7.78 -19.11
C PRO A 296 -12.10 7.74 -18.51
N LEU A 297 -11.30 6.77 -18.96
CA LEU A 297 -9.86 6.74 -18.76
C LEU A 297 -9.26 8.02 -19.37
N LEU A 298 -8.16 8.46 -18.77
CA LEU A 298 -7.39 9.60 -19.24
C LEU A 298 -6.16 9.12 -19.98
N SER A 299 -5.66 9.95 -20.90
CA SER A 299 -4.34 9.76 -21.49
C SER A 299 -3.29 9.37 -20.43
N PRO A 300 -2.35 8.45 -20.74
CA PRO A 300 -2.26 7.66 -21.97
C PRO A 300 -3.16 6.41 -21.98
N ALA A 301 -3.98 6.18 -20.95
CA ALA A 301 -4.81 4.98 -20.82
C ALA A 301 -6.12 5.03 -21.63
N ASP A 302 -6.59 6.22 -22.00
CA ASP A 302 -7.69 6.42 -22.97
C ASP A 302 -7.49 5.64 -24.29
N ARG A 303 -6.25 5.38 -24.71
CA ARG A 303 -5.93 4.55 -25.89
C ARG A 303 -6.48 3.12 -25.82
N TYR A 304 -6.82 2.64 -24.62
CA TYR A 304 -7.38 1.32 -24.39
C TYR A 304 -8.92 1.30 -24.45
N GLU A 305 -9.58 2.46 -24.45
CA GLU A 305 -11.04 2.58 -24.62
C GLU A 305 -11.45 2.46 -26.09
N ARG A 306 -11.35 1.23 -26.63
CA ARG A 306 -11.59 0.95 -28.05
C ARG A 306 -12.34 -0.36 -28.26
N ALA A 307 -13.16 -0.39 -29.33
CA ALA A 307 -13.99 -1.56 -29.66
C ALA A 307 -13.18 -2.81 -30.05
N ASP A 308 -11.97 -2.63 -30.60
CA ASP A 308 -11.07 -3.71 -31.00
C ASP A 308 -9.96 -3.97 -29.97
N ILE A 309 -10.22 -3.72 -28.69
CA ILE A 309 -9.23 -3.85 -27.60
C ILE A 309 -8.56 -5.23 -27.55
N ALA A 310 -9.31 -6.31 -27.78
CA ALA A 310 -8.76 -7.67 -27.81
C ALA A 310 -7.67 -7.82 -28.88
N ARG A 311 -7.87 -7.25 -30.07
CA ARG A 311 -6.86 -7.24 -31.13
C ARG A 311 -5.70 -6.31 -30.78
N HIS A 312 -6.03 -5.12 -30.26
CA HIS A 312 -5.03 -4.10 -29.95
C HIS A 312 -4.03 -4.58 -28.89
N VAL A 313 -4.52 -5.16 -27.79
CA VAL A 313 -3.69 -5.66 -26.68
C VAL A 313 -2.65 -6.68 -27.15
N ASN A 314 -3.02 -7.56 -28.07
CA ASN A 314 -2.11 -8.57 -28.62
C ASN A 314 -0.96 -7.99 -29.47
N LEU A 315 -1.10 -6.74 -29.95
CA LEU A 315 -0.09 -6.03 -30.73
C LEU A 315 0.88 -5.22 -29.85
N LEU A 316 0.59 -5.07 -28.56
CA LEU A 316 1.40 -4.27 -27.65
C LEU A 316 2.64 -5.02 -27.21
N HIS A 317 3.65 -4.26 -26.81
CA HIS A 317 4.82 -4.79 -26.13
C HIS A 317 4.39 -5.52 -24.84
N VAL A 318 5.13 -6.57 -24.45
CA VAL A 318 4.79 -7.41 -23.27
C VAL A 318 4.61 -6.61 -21.97
N LEU A 319 5.32 -5.49 -21.84
CA LEU A 319 5.20 -4.56 -20.71
C LEU A 319 3.93 -3.71 -20.71
N GLU A 320 3.32 -3.49 -21.87
CA GLU A 320 2.15 -2.63 -22.06
C GLU A 320 0.85 -3.43 -22.20
N ARG A 321 0.91 -4.76 -22.16
CA ARG A 321 -0.25 -5.65 -22.22
C ARG A 321 -0.48 -6.40 -20.91
N PRO A 322 -1.74 -6.74 -20.58
CA PRO A 322 -2.05 -7.72 -19.55
C PRO A 322 -1.49 -9.10 -19.90
N ASN A 323 -1.35 -9.96 -18.88
CA ASN A 323 -1.00 -11.36 -19.08
C ASN A 323 -2.25 -12.22 -19.39
N LYS A 324 -2.01 -13.48 -19.79
CA LYS A 324 -3.07 -14.45 -20.14
C LYS A 324 -4.08 -14.68 -19.02
N SER A 325 -3.66 -14.69 -17.75
CA SER A 325 -4.56 -14.88 -16.62
C SER A 325 -5.54 -13.71 -16.47
N TRP A 326 -5.06 -12.48 -16.63
CA TRP A 326 -5.90 -11.28 -16.65
C TRP A 326 -6.86 -11.29 -17.83
N ILE A 327 -6.37 -11.58 -19.03
CA ILE A 327 -7.24 -11.69 -20.21
C ILE A 327 -8.31 -12.75 -19.97
N ARG A 328 -7.95 -13.92 -19.46
CA ARG A 328 -8.91 -15.00 -19.17
C ARG A 328 -9.95 -14.60 -18.13
N HIS A 329 -9.53 -13.94 -17.05
CA HIS A 329 -10.44 -13.48 -15.99
C HIS A 329 -11.48 -12.49 -16.55
N TRP A 330 -11.05 -11.56 -17.40
CA TRP A 330 -11.89 -10.47 -17.89
C TRP A 330 -12.63 -10.74 -19.21
N ALA A 331 -12.13 -11.66 -20.03
CA ALA A 331 -12.69 -12.01 -21.33
C ALA A 331 -13.53 -13.31 -21.30
N GLY A 332 -13.59 -14.00 -20.16
CA GLY A 332 -14.28 -15.27 -20.01
C GLY A 332 -13.73 -16.39 -20.91
N GLU A 333 -14.54 -17.43 -21.14
CA GLU A 333 -14.08 -18.61 -21.88
C GLU A 333 -13.76 -18.35 -23.35
N GLU A 334 -14.45 -17.38 -23.95
CA GLU A 334 -14.35 -17.03 -25.36
C GLU A 334 -13.13 -16.16 -25.69
N GLY A 335 -12.43 -15.65 -24.67
CA GLY A 335 -11.20 -14.88 -24.83
C GLY A 335 -11.38 -13.52 -25.53
N GLN A 336 -12.63 -13.07 -25.69
CA GLN A 336 -12.94 -11.77 -26.29
C GLN A 336 -13.13 -10.72 -25.20
N LEU A 337 -12.15 -9.79 -25.09
CA LEU A 337 -12.31 -8.61 -24.25
C LEU A 337 -13.46 -7.77 -24.81
N HIS A 338 -14.52 -7.60 -24.02
CA HIS A 338 -15.70 -6.85 -24.43
C HIS A 338 -15.35 -5.36 -24.65
N PRO A 339 -15.91 -4.67 -25.65
CA PRO A 339 -15.71 -3.22 -25.85
C PRO A 339 -16.06 -2.38 -24.62
N ASP A 340 -17.10 -2.81 -23.91
CA ASP A 340 -17.56 -2.20 -22.66
C ASP A 340 -16.83 -2.80 -21.43
N LEU A 341 -15.67 -3.42 -21.59
CA LEU A 341 -14.84 -3.89 -20.45
C LEU A 341 -14.63 -2.79 -19.41
N TRP A 342 -14.59 -1.54 -19.88
CA TRP A 342 -14.41 -0.34 -19.08
C TRP A 342 -15.72 0.21 -18.49
N LEU A 343 -16.90 -0.18 -19.02
CA LEU A 343 -18.21 0.41 -18.69
C LEU A 343 -19.23 -0.57 -18.09
N LYS A 344 -19.20 -1.86 -18.47
CA LYS A 344 -20.31 -2.82 -18.26
C LYS A 344 -19.97 -4.12 -17.54
N ASN A 345 -18.73 -4.36 -17.11
CA ASN A 345 -18.46 -5.44 -16.15
C ASN A 345 -18.78 -5.06 -14.69
N GLY A 346 -19.80 -4.21 -14.53
CA GLY A 346 -20.66 -4.12 -13.35
C GLY A 346 -21.64 -5.30 -13.23
N VAL A 347 -21.24 -6.52 -13.64
CA VAL A 347 -21.89 -7.75 -13.16
C VAL A 347 -21.02 -8.29 -12.02
N GLY A 348 -21.25 -7.75 -10.82
CA GLY A 348 -20.92 -8.41 -9.55
C GLY A 348 -19.49 -8.37 -9.00
N HIS A 349 -18.44 -8.04 -9.77
CA HIS A 349 -17.05 -8.17 -9.27
C HIS A 349 -16.43 -6.89 -8.69
N TYR A 350 -16.92 -5.70 -9.05
CA TYR A 350 -16.59 -4.43 -8.39
C TYR A 350 -17.66 -3.98 -7.38
N GLY A 351 -18.55 -4.88 -6.95
CA GLY A 351 -19.46 -4.61 -5.83
C GLY A 351 -18.64 -4.27 -4.60
N SER A 352 -18.60 -2.98 -4.24
CA SER A 352 -17.94 -2.41 -3.05
C SER A 352 -16.61 -3.11 -2.70
N TYR A 353 -15.49 -2.57 -3.19
CA TYR A 353 -14.18 -2.81 -2.58
C TYR A 353 -14.30 -2.64 -1.05
N PRO A 354 -14.44 -3.73 -0.26
CA PRO A 354 -13.25 -4.47 0.16
C PRO A 354 -13.40 -6.00 0.34
N THR A 355 -14.37 -6.74 -0.24
CA THR A 355 -14.66 -8.11 0.26
C THR A 355 -14.61 -9.31 -0.71
N SER A 356 -14.73 -9.17 -2.03
CA SER A 356 -15.09 -10.36 -2.85
C SER A 356 -13.92 -11.04 -3.59
N ASN A 357 -13.03 -10.31 -4.28
CA ASN A 357 -11.95 -10.88 -5.12
C ASN A 357 -10.53 -10.50 -4.64
N ARG A 358 -10.25 -10.62 -3.33
CA ARG A 358 -8.85 -10.53 -2.82
C ARG A 358 -8.04 -11.81 -3.07
N ARG A 359 -8.69 -12.92 -3.46
CA ARG A 359 -8.02 -14.22 -3.54
C ARG A 359 -7.00 -14.25 -4.68
N GLU A 360 -7.27 -13.52 -5.74
CA GLU A 360 -6.45 -13.43 -6.95
C GLU A 360 -5.23 -12.54 -6.70
N TRP A 361 -5.40 -11.46 -5.92
CA TRP A 361 -4.31 -10.56 -5.53
C TRP A 361 -3.28 -11.23 -4.64
N LYS A 362 -3.71 -12.14 -3.74
CA LYS A 362 -2.83 -12.85 -2.80
C LYS A 362 -1.66 -13.57 -3.44
N TRP A 363 -1.84 -14.10 -4.64
CA TRP A 363 -0.77 -14.81 -5.36
C TRP A 363 -0.18 -13.97 -6.51
N GLY A 364 -0.63 -12.72 -6.67
CA GLY A 364 -0.11 -11.76 -7.63
C GLY A 364 -0.31 -12.13 -9.08
N TYR A 365 -1.47 -12.68 -9.43
CA TYR A 365 -1.71 -13.29 -10.74
C TYR A 365 -1.35 -12.43 -11.97
N VAL A 366 -1.51 -11.12 -11.86
CA VAL A 366 -1.20 -10.11 -12.90
C VAL A 366 0.29 -9.83 -13.07
N LEU A 367 1.12 -10.20 -12.09
CA LEU A 367 2.56 -9.91 -12.13
C LEU A 367 3.30 -10.89 -13.04
N TRP A 368 2.80 -12.12 -13.16
CA TRP A 368 3.51 -13.23 -13.79
C TRP A 368 3.48 -13.21 -15.32
N ASP A 369 4.54 -13.71 -15.92
CA ASP A 369 4.63 -13.91 -17.36
C ASP A 369 3.73 -15.05 -17.86
N ASP A 370 3.38 -14.99 -19.14
CA ASP A 370 2.49 -15.95 -19.78
C ASP A 370 3.05 -17.38 -19.71
N GLU A 371 4.35 -17.53 -19.94
CA GLU A 371 5.06 -18.82 -19.90
C GLU A 371 5.00 -19.45 -18.50
N ARG A 372 5.15 -18.62 -17.47
CA ARG A 372 5.07 -19.06 -16.08
C ARG A 372 3.66 -19.49 -15.72
N LEU A 373 2.66 -18.70 -16.12
CA LEU A 373 1.26 -19.03 -15.89
C LEU A 373 0.84 -20.34 -16.58
N GLU A 374 1.42 -20.64 -17.75
CA GLU A 374 1.23 -21.90 -18.47
C GLU A 374 1.94 -23.07 -17.81
N GLU A 375 3.22 -22.93 -17.43
CA GLU A 375 3.93 -23.91 -16.60
C GLU A 375 3.11 -24.27 -15.37
N TRP A 376 2.44 -23.25 -14.83
CA TRP A 376 1.65 -23.39 -13.64
C TRP A 376 0.25 -23.99 -13.88
N ASN A 377 -0.22 -24.06 -15.12
CA ASN A 377 -1.63 -24.32 -15.41
C ASN A 377 -2.58 -23.34 -14.69
N ALA A 378 -2.12 -22.12 -14.42
CA ALA A 378 -2.85 -21.12 -13.66
C ALA A 378 -3.96 -20.45 -14.48
N VAL A 379 -3.78 -20.38 -15.81
CA VAL A 379 -4.72 -19.70 -16.74
C VAL A 379 -6.09 -20.37 -16.74
N GLU A 380 -6.15 -21.71 -16.74
CA GLU A 380 -7.43 -22.43 -16.73
C GLU A 380 -8.10 -22.42 -15.36
N LEU A 381 -7.29 -22.33 -14.30
CA LEU A 381 -7.75 -22.38 -12.91
C LEU A 381 -8.25 -21.02 -12.42
N SER A 382 -7.71 -19.91 -12.95
CA SER A 382 -8.24 -18.56 -12.69
C SER A 382 -9.61 -18.30 -13.29
N ALA A 383 -10.07 -19.11 -14.24
CA ALA A 383 -11.40 -19.03 -14.85
C ALA A 383 -12.50 -19.70 -14.02
N ARG A 384 -12.15 -20.47 -12.99
CA ARG A 384 -13.08 -21.24 -12.14
C ARG A 384 -13.36 -20.59 -10.77
N ILE A 385 -12.79 -19.40 -10.54
CA ILE A 385 -12.90 -18.60 -9.33
C ILE A 385 -13.69 -17.34 -9.70
#